data_AF-X0WI65-F1
#
_entry.id   AF-X0WI65-F1
#
_cell.length_a   1.000
_cell.length_b   1.000
_cell.length_c   1.000
_cell.angle_alpha   90.00
_cell.angle_beta   90.00
_cell.angle_gamma   90.00
#
_symmetry.space_group_name_H-M   'P 1'
#
loop_
_entity.id
_entity.type
_entity.pdbx_description
1 polymer ?
#
loop_
_entity_poly.entity_id
_entity_poly.type
_entity_poly.pdbx_seq_one_letter_code
_entity_poly.pdbx_strand_id
1 'polypeptide(L)'
;MNLTERKRQFKTIGFLVLLSISLIFPFIQNNFDISYEENRDTDFVKTSAQRVVTQQWINNSIFESPIEPEWYWENGTEGDNSDMDATTSDEQANFEVLGETKSFSITSGTINSSSWYGWNIFNNSDFLPPGATAINESGCFTYHFLNESTGPGQVNNFPSVHFKKNVSMPDEMS
;
A
#
# COMPACT_ATOMS: atom_id res chain seq x y z
N MET A 1 -62.74 37.72 21.01
CA MET A 1 -61.76 36.81 21.64
C MET A 1 -61.10 37.55 22.80
N ASN A 2 -61.21 37.03 24.01
CA ASN A 2 -60.83 37.74 25.23
C ASN A 2 -59.29 37.85 25.34
N LEU A 3 -58.74 38.91 25.94
CA LEU A 3 -57.28 39.16 26.00
C LEU A 3 -56.52 37.98 26.64
N THR A 4 -57.16 37.32 27.60
CA THR A 4 -56.67 36.13 28.30
C THR A 4 -56.57 34.91 27.38
N GLU A 5 -57.51 34.76 26.45
CA GLU A 5 -57.48 33.65 25.48
C GLU A 5 -56.39 33.85 24.43
N ARG A 6 -56.12 35.09 24.02
CA ARG A 6 -55.01 35.42 23.11
C ARG A 6 -53.67 35.05 23.73
N LYS A 7 -53.46 35.43 24.99
CA LYS A 7 -52.24 35.08 25.74
C LYS A 7 -52.07 33.56 25.88
N ARG A 8 -53.16 32.80 26.09
CA ARG A 8 -53.12 31.33 26.14
C ARG A 8 -52.74 30.74 24.78
N GLN A 9 -53.34 31.21 23.69
CA GLN A 9 -53.02 30.74 22.34
C GLN A 9 -51.57 31.01 21.94
N PHE A 10 -51.03 32.20 22.25
CA PHE A 10 -49.61 32.48 21.98
C PHE A 10 -48.66 31.56 22.75
N LYS A 11 -48.99 31.22 24.00
CA LYS A 11 -48.20 30.24 24.78
C LYS A 11 -48.26 28.84 24.16
N THR A 12 -49.44 28.41 23.71
CA THR A 12 -49.61 27.10 23.06
C THR A 12 -48.86 27.04 21.72
N ILE A 13 -48.92 28.10 20.91
CA ILE A 13 -48.20 28.18 19.62
C ILE A 13 -46.69 28.17 19.86
N GLY A 14 -46.19 28.97 20.82
CA GLY A 14 -44.76 28.98 21.17
C GLY A 14 -44.25 27.61 21.64
N PHE A 15 -45.05 26.89 22.43
CA PHE A 15 -44.73 25.52 22.85
C PHE A 15 -44.68 24.55 21.67
N LEU A 16 -45.64 24.63 20.73
CA LEU A 16 -45.64 23.77 19.54
C LEU A 16 -44.43 24.03 18.63
N VAL A 17 -44.00 25.28 18.49
CA VAL A 17 -42.79 25.62 17.71
C VAL A 17 -41.55 25.03 18.38
N LEU A 18 -41.39 25.18 19.69
CA LEU A 18 -40.26 24.59 20.43
C LEU A 18 -40.25 23.05 20.34
N LEU A 19 -41.42 22.41 20.42
CA LEU A 19 -41.56 20.97 20.27
C LEU A 19 -41.13 20.51 18.86
N SER A 20 -41.51 21.25 17.82
CA SER A 20 -41.14 20.91 16.43
C SER A 20 -39.63 20.98 16.19
N ILE A 21 -38.92 21.96 16.78
CA ILE A 21 -37.46 22.08 16.65
C ILE A 21 -36.76 20.90 17.35
N SER A 22 -37.23 20.49 18.53
CA SER A 22 -36.65 19.37 19.27
C SER A 22 -36.81 18.02 18.57
N LEU A 23 -37.86 17.84 17.75
CA LEU A 23 -38.11 16.60 17.02
C LEU A 23 -37.27 16.47 15.74
N ILE A 24 -36.84 17.60 15.15
CA ILE A 24 -36.05 17.61 13.91
C ILE A 24 -34.53 17.48 14.21
N PHE A 25 -34.09 17.92 15.40
CA PHE A 25 -32.68 17.93 15.80
C PHE A 25 -31.94 16.57 15.67
N PRO A 26 -32.48 15.43 16.15
CA PRO A 26 -31.80 14.13 15.99
C PRO A 26 -31.74 13.65 14.53
N PHE A 27 -32.64 14.12 13.66
CA PHE A 27 -32.61 13.79 12.22
C PHE A 27 -31.49 14.54 11.49
N ILE A 28 -31.10 15.72 11.97
CA ILE A 28 -29.96 16.49 11.44
C ILE A 28 -28.64 15.87 11.92
N GLN A 29 -28.56 15.41 13.17
CA GLN A 29 -27.34 14.75 13.67
C GLN A 29 -27.06 13.41 12.98
N ASN A 30 -28.08 12.59 12.70
CA ASN A 30 -27.90 11.30 12.02
C ASN A 30 -27.46 11.41 10.55
N ASN A 31 -27.61 12.58 9.92
CA ASN A 31 -27.14 12.81 8.54
C ASN A 31 -25.73 13.41 8.47
N PHE A 32 -25.14 13.80 9.60
CA PHE A 32 -23.79 14.39 9.66
C PHE A 32 -22.70 13.43 10.14
N ASP A 33 -23.05 12.18 10.46
CA ASP A 33 -22.10 11.14 10.87
C ASP A 33 -22.10 9.97 9.89
N ILE A 34 -21.95 10.29 8.60
CA ILE A 34 -21.46 9.32 7.63
C ILE A 34 -19.94 9.39 7.69
N SER A 35 -19.38 8.99 8.84
CA SER A 35 -18.02 8.46 8.86
C SER A 35 -18.09 7.13 8.13
N TYR A 36 -17.63 7.14 6.88
CA TYR A 36 -17.38 5.94 6.12
C TYR A 36 -16.20 5.23 6.80
N GLU A 37 -16.47 4.50 7.90
CA GLU A 37 -15.55 3.46 8.36
C GLU A 37 -15.61 2.33 7.31
N GLU A 38 -14.85 2.48 6.23
CA GLU A 38 -14.50 1.37 5.37
C GLU A 38 -13.48 0.50 6.10
N ASN A 39 -14.02 -0.29 7.02
CA ASN A 39 -13.33 -1.40 7.63
C ASN A 39 -13.28 -2.53 6.59
N ARG A 40 -12.27 -2.51 5.72
CA ARG A 40 -11.84 -3.65 4.93
C ARG A 40 -10.32 -3.72 4.86
N ASP A 41 -9.78 -4.44 5.84
CA ASP A 41 -8.61 -5.32 5.66
C ASP A 41 -8.88 -6.29 4.49
N THR A 42 -8.74 -5.78 3.27
CA THR A 42 -8.52 -6.63 2.11
C THR A 42 -7.17 -6.25 1.56
N ASP A 43 -6.23 -7.19 1.64
CA ASP A 43 -4.93 -7.23 0.95
C ASP A 43 -5.10 -7.19 -0.58
N PHE A 44 -5.73 -6.13 -1.08
CA PHE A 44 -5.69 -5.80 -2.48
C PHE A 44 -4.36 -5.10 -2.72
N VAL A 45 -3.53 -5.71 -3.56
CA VAL A 45 -2.36 -5.07 -4.15
C VAL A 45 -2.78 -3.67 -4.60
N LYS A 46 -2.31 -2.64 -3.90
CA LYS A 46 -2.56 -1.26 -4.30
C LYS A 46 -1.73 -1.04 -5.56
N THR A 47 -2.39 -1.14 -6.71
CA THR A 47 -1.75 -0.75 -7.97
C THR A 47 -1.48 0.74 -7.90
N SER A 48 -0.25 1.16 -8.18
CA SER A 48 0.08 2.57 -8.33
C SER A 48 -0.88 3.21 -9.33
N ALA A 49 -1.75 4.09 -8.82
CA ALA A 49 -2.78 4.74 -9.61
C ALA A 49 -2.43 6.21 -9.72
N GLN A 50 -2.27 6.70 -10.94
CA GLN A 50 -2.11 8.13 -11.18
C GLN A 50 -3.50 8.76 -11.23
N ARG A 51 -3.81 9.60 -10.24
CA ARG A 51 -5.02 10.43 -10.25
C ARG A 51 -4.64 11.87 -10.56
N VAL A 52 -5.26 12.43 -11.60
CA VAL A 52 -5.15 13.87 -11.86
C VAL A 52 -6.20 14.58 -11.00
N VAL A 53 -5.75 15.38 -10.04
CA VAL A 53 -6.59 16.21 -9.19
C VAL A 53 -6.35 17.69 -9.50
N THR A 54 -7.38 18.52 -9.38
CA THR A 54 -7.30 19.98 -9.54
C THR A 54 -7.34 20.71 -8.21
N GLN A 55 -7.01 20.01 -7.12
CA GLN A 55 -6.98 20.62 -5.80
C GLN A 55 -5.88 21.68 -5.75
N GLN A 56 -6.16 22.82 -5.13
CA GLN A 56 -5.18 23.88 -4.96
C GLN A 56 -4.19 23.47 -3.86
N TRP A 57 -2.91 23.34 -4.21
CA TRP A 57 -1.87 22.90 -3.27
C TRP A 57 -1.32 24.06 -2.44
N ILE A 58 -1.31 25.28 -3.01
CA ILE A 58 -0.78 26.49 -2.38
C ILE A 58 -1.93 27.48 -2.18
N ASN A 59 -2.25 27.81 -0.93
CA ASN A 59 -2.97 29.05 -0.62
C ASN A 59 -1.91 30.17 -0.52
N ASN A 60 -2.15 31.36 -1.06
CA ASN A 60 -1.16 32.45 -1.15
C ASN A 60 0.03 32.19 -2.13
N SER A 61 -0.25 32.13 -3.43
CA SER A 61 0.76 31.93 -4.50
C SER A 61 1.78 33.06 -4.66
N ILE A 62 1.65 34.14 -3.89
CA ILE A 62 2.54 35.30 -3.91
C ILE A 62 3.49 35.32 -2.70
N PHE A 63 3.35 34.37 -1.76
CA PHE A 63 4.20 34.24 -0.57
C PHE A 63 4.33 35.53 0.26
N GLU A 64 3.26 36.34 0.30
CA GLU A 64 3.23 37.60 1.05
C GLU A 64 2.73 37.35 2.50
N SER A 65 3.27 38.10 3.46
CA SER A 65 2.90 37.97 4.87
C SER A 65 1.45 38.44 5.17
N PRO A 66 0.69 37.77 6.07
CA PRO A 66 1.04 36.52 6.77
C PRO A 66 0.89 35.30 5.86
N ILE A 67 1.89 34.43 5.88
CA ILE A 67 1.91 33.17 5.13
C ILE A 67 1.07 32.13 5.93
N GLU A 68 -0.25 32.27 5.91
CA GLU A 68 -1.18 31.38 6.62
C GLU A 68 -2.30 30.90 5.68
N PRO A 69 -2.55 29.58 5.52
CA PRO A 69 -1.72 28.45 5.93
C PRO A 69 -0.56 28.24 4.94
N GLU A 70 0.62 27.92 5.50
CA GLU A 70 1.93 27.92 4.84
C GLU A 70 1.97 27.19 3.50
N TRP A 71 1.51 25.95 3.44
CA TRP A 71 1.41 25.12 2.24
C TRP A 71 0.80 23.78 2.68
N TYR A 72 -0.13 23.20 1.93
CA TYR A 72 -0.67 21.88 2.26
C TYR A 72 0.20 20.80 1.61
N TRP A 73 1.38 20.58 2.18
CA TRP A 73 2.31 19.53 1.74
C TRP A 73 1.93 18.15 2.26
N GLU A 74 1.16 18.09 3.34
CA GLU A 74 0.55 16.88 3.83
C GLU A 74 -0.36 16.29 2.74
N ASN A 75 -0.07 15.07 2.31
CA ASN A 75 -0.87 14.31 1.34
C ASN A 75 -2.26 13.90 1.88
N GLY A 76 -2.66 14.41 3.05
CA GLY A 76 -3.95 14.17 3.67
C GLY A 76 -4.16 12.68 3.94
N THR A 77 -5.28 12.12 3.48
CA THR A 77 -5.57 10.68 3.58
C THR A 77 -5.07 9.88 2.37
N GLU A 78 -4.51 10.54 1.36
CA GLU A 78 -4.17 9.94 0.06
C GLU A 78 -2.68 9.53 -0.02
N GLY A 79 -1.86 9.86 0.98
CA GLY A 79 -0.45 9.47 1.05
C GLY A 79 0.14 9.56 2.46
N ASP A 80 1.37 9.08 2.64
CA ASP A 80 2.09 9.16 3.91
C ASP A 80 2.72 10.56 4.06
N ASN A 81 2.34 11.26 5.13
CA ASN A 81 2.90 12.58 5.44
C ASN A 81 4.36 12.51 5.93
N SER A 82 4.92 11.33 6.19
CA SER A 82 6.34 11.19 6.53
C SER A 82 7.27 11.18 5.31
N ASP A 83 6.72 11.05 4.10
CA ASP A 83 7.48 11.05 2.84
C ASP A 83 7.80 12.45 2.30
N MET A 84 7.35 13.50 2.97
CA MET A 84 7.51 14.88 2.53
C MET A 84 7.91 15.75 3.72
N ASP A 85 8.75 16.75 3.46
CA ASP A 85 9.02 17.84 4.39
C ASP A 85 8.98 19.16 3.62
N ALA A 86 8.59 20.24 4.29
CA ALA A 86 8.45 21.53 3.65
C ALA A 86 8.78 22.70 4.57
N THR A 87 9.35 23.76 3.98
CA THR A 87 9.63 25.02 4.67
C THR A 87 9.20 26.20 3.81
N THR A 88 8.71 27.26 4.44
CA THR A 88 8.29 28.49 3.77
C THR A 88 9.03 29.71 4.32
N SER A 89 9.32 30.65 3.42
CA SER A 89 9.89 31.96 3.73
C SER A 89 9.30 33.02 2.79
N ASP A 90 9.60 34.29 3.03
CA ASP A 90 9.19 35.36 2.11
C ASP A 90 9.65 35.02 0.68
N GLU A 91 8.71 35.13 -0.28
CA GLU A 91 8.92 34.84 -1.71
C GLU A 91 9.31 33.39 -2.08
N GLN A 92 9.35 32.45 -1.12
CA GLN A 92 9.85 31.10 -1.36
C GLN A 92 9.11 30.01 -0.55
N ALA A 93 8.88 28.87 -1.21
CA ALA A 93 8.55 27.60 -0.57
C ALA A 93 9.50 26.51 -1.05
N ASN A 94 9.97 25.68 -0.11
CA ASN A 94 10.79 24.53 -0.37
C ASN A 94 10.04 23.26 0.01
N PHE A 95 10.23 22.21 -0.77
CA PHE A 95 9.73 20.89 -0.46
C PHE A 95 10.81 19.86 -0.73
N GLU A 96 10.85 18.86 0.14
CA GLU A 96 11.75 17.72 0.04
C GLU A 96 10.90 16.46 0.04
N VAL A 97 11.13 15.60 -0.95
CA VAL A 97 10.57 14.25 -0.95
C VAL A 97 11.56 13.38 -0.18
N LEU A 98 11.17 12.99 1.02
CA LEU A 98 11.93 12.11 1.89
C LEU A 98 11.73 10.67 1.42
N GLY A 99 12.84 10.01 1.10
CA GLY A 99 12.83 8.61 0.73
C GLY A 99 13.86 7.84 1.54
N GLU A 100 13.55 6.60 1.87
CA GLU A 100 14.51 5.68 2.48
C GLU A 100 15.15 4.76 1.43
N THR A 101 16.45 4.48 1.60
CA THR A 101 17.11 3.41 0.86
C THR A 101 17.21 2.18 1.73
N LYS A 102 16.35 1.19 1.48
CA LYS A 102 16.42 -0.13 2.11
C LYS A 102 17.16 -1.11 1.20
N SER A 103 18.02 -1.94 1.77
CA SER A 103 18.69 -3.05 1.09
C SER A 103 18.32 -4.35 1.77
N PHE A 104 17.79 -5.32 1.01
CA PHE A 104 17.46 -6.65 1.52
C PHE A 104 18.19 -7.73 0.70
N SER A 105 18.84 -8.68 1.39
CA SER A 105 19.53 -9.81 0.75
C SER A 105 18.71 -11.09 0.87
N ILE A 106 17.86 -11.27 -0.13
CA ILE A 106 17.00 -12.43 -0.37
C ILE A 106 17.77 -13.75 -0.50
N THR A 107 18.95 -13.67 -1.10
CA THR A 107 19.80 -14.83 -1.38
C THR A 107 20.64 -15.24 -0.19
N SER A 108 20.43 -14.64 0.99
CA SER A 108 21.07 -15.08 2.21
C SER A 108 20.51 -16.44 2.65
N GLY A 109 21.44 -17.36 2.97
CA GLY A 109 21.15 -18.73 3.37
C GLY A 109 22.14 -19.71 2.76
N THR A 110 22.69 -20.60 3.59
CA THR A 110 23.57 -21.68 3.16
C THR A 110 22.72 -22.83 2.65
N ILE A 111 22.90 -23.21 1.37
CA ILE A 111 22.41 -24.51 0.91
C ILE A 111 23.09 -25.53 1.83
N ASN A 112 22.29 -26.33 2.56
CA ASN A 112 22.63 -27.37 3.54
C ASN A 112 22.32 -27.12 5.04
N SER A 113 21.75 -25.99 5.45
CA SER A 113 21.22 -25.90 6.84
C SER A 113 20.00 -26.82 7.09
N SER A 114 19.73 -27.13 8.36
CA SER A 114 18.53 -27.85 8.83
C SER A 114 17.18 -27.17 8.48
N SER A 115 17.24 -26.03 7.78
CA SER A 115 16.14 -25.19 7.31
C SER A 115 16.08 -25.08 5.77
N TRP A 116 16.40 -26.17 5.04
CA TRP A 116 16.36 -26.33 3.58
C TRP A 116 15.01 -26.00 2.89
N TYR A 117 14.01 -25.54 3.64
CA TYR A 117 12.69 -25.14 3.15
C TYR A 117 12.79 -24.11 2.01
N GLY A 118 12.12 -24.44 0.90
CA GLY A 118 11.86 -23.52 -0.22
C GLY A 118 12.74 -23.71 -1.47
N TRP A 119 13.86 -24.45 -1.39
CA TRP A 119 14.64 -24.82 -2.58
C TRP A 119 14.05 -26.06 -3.28
N ASN A 120 13.92 -26.00 -4.59
CA ASN A 120 13.36 -27.07 -5.42
C ASN A 120 14.23 -27.34 -6.65
N ILE A 121 14.25 -28.60 -7.08
CA ILE A 121 14.89 -29.03 -8.33
C ILE A 121 13.94 -28.74 -9.48
N PHE A 122 14.44 -28.11 -10.54
CA PHE A 122 13.67 -27.77 -11.71
C PHE A 122 14.40 -28.22 -12.97
N ASN A 123 13.75 -29.08 -13.77
CA ASN A 123 14.31 -29.54 -15.04
C ASN A 123 14.26 -28.41 -16.07
N ASN A 124 15.38 -28.18 -16.73
CA ASN A 124 15.42 -27.27 -17.87
C ASN A 124 14.91 -28.02 -19.10
N SER A 125 13.71 -27.69 -19.59
CA SER A 125 13.03 -28.42 -20.67
C SER A 125 13.80 -28.45 -21.98
N ASP A 126 14.70 -27.48 -22.18
CA ASP A 126 15.49 -27.36 -23.42
C ASP A 126 16.68 -28.34 -23.44
N PHE A 127 16.95 -29.02 -22.32
CA PHE A 127 18.08 -29.93 -22.15
C PHE A 127 17.62 -31.24 -21.53
N LEU A 128 18.43 -32.28 -21.70
CA LEU A 128 18.21 -33.53 -21.00
C LEU A 128 18.51 -33.35 -19.50
N PRO A 129 17.74 -34.00 -18.60
CA PRO A 129 18.06 -33.98 -17.19
C PRO A 129 19.36 -34.78 -16.93
N PRO A 130 20.13 -34.42 -15.89
CA PRO A 130 21.25 -35.23 -15.41
C PRO A 130 20.79 -36.61 -14.94
N GLY A 131 21.75 -37.55 -14.85
CA GLY A 131 21.47 -38.92 -14.40
C GLY A 131 20.98 -39.01 -12.96
N ALA A 132 21.46 -38.12 -12.08
CA ALA A 132 20.91 -37.92 -10.75
C ALA A 132 21.06 -36.46 -10.31
N THR A 133 20.09 -35.96 -9.55
CA THR A 133 20.14 -34.63 -8.93
C THR A 133 19.48 -34.70 -7.56
N ALA A 134 20.10 -34.09 -6.56
CA ALA A 134 19.60 -34.08 -5.19
C ALA A 134 19.91 -32.76 -4.50
N ILE A 135 19.08 -32.42 -3.51
CA ILE A 135 19.33 -31.37 -2.52
C ILE A 135 19.31 -32.07 -1.16
N ASN A 136 20.38 -31.96 -0.37
CA ASN A 136 20.46 -32.59 0.95
C ASN A 136 21.32 -31.76 1.92
N GLU A 137 21.58 -32.32 3.11
CA GLU A 137 22.40 -31.72 4.18
C GLU A 137 23.87 -31.46 3.82
N SER A 138 24.32 -31.79 2.61
CA SER A 138 25.65 -31.42 2.12
C SER A 138 25.58 -30.32 1.05
N GLY A 139 24.41 -30.00 0.49
CA GLY A 139 24.27 -29.01 -0.58
C GLY A 139 23.35 -29.43 -1.73
N CYS A 140 23.59 -28.85 -2.91
CA CYS A 140 23.00 -29.27 -4.18
C CYS A 140 23.99 -30.14 -4.93
N PHE A 141 23.54 -31.30 -5.41
CA PHE A 141 24.37 -32.28 -6.11
C PHE A 141 23.74 -32.63 -7.44
N THR A 142 24.60 -32.76 -8.44
CA THR A 142 24.23 -33.29 -9.74
C THR A 142 25.29 -34.28 -10.19
N TYR A 143 24.83 -35.33 -10.86
CA TYR A 143 25.66 -36.37 -11.41
C TYR A 143 25.13 -36.75 -12.79
N HIS A 144 26.03 -36.93 -13.75
CA HIS A 144 25.71 -37.41 -15.08
C HIS A 144 26.82 -38.29 -15.62
N PHE A 145 26.46 -39.16 -16.55
CA PHE A 145 27.41 -39.95 -17.32
C PHE A 145 27.62 -39.30 -18.68
N LEU A 146 28.87 -39.19 -19.11
CA LEU A 146 29.18 -38.87 -20.49
C LEU A 146 28.90 -40.09 -21.37
N ASN A 147 28.24 -39.89 -22.49
CA ASN A 147 27.94 -40.95 -23.44
C ASN A 147 28.11 -40.46 -24.87
N GLU A 148 29.27 -40.74 -25.44
CA GLU A 148 29.62 -40.41 -26.82
C GLU A 148 29.14 -41.45 -27.84
N SER A 149 28.59 -42.57 -27.37
CA SER A 149 28.21 -43.71 -28.20
C SER A 149 26.77 -43.64 -28.76
N THR A 150 25.99 -42.63 -28.37
CA THR A 150 24.56 -42.51 -28.67
C THR A 150 24.26 -41.31 -29.58
N GLY A 151 24.26 -41.56 -30.89
CA GLY A 151 23.69 -40.66 -31.92
C GLY A 151 24.50 -39.42 -32.29
N PRO A 152 24.17 -38.75 -33.40
CA PRO A 152 24.79 -37.50 -33.81
C PRO A 152 24.46 -36.38 -32.79
N GLY A 153 25.46 -35.58 -32.41
CA GLY A 153 25.28 -34.39 -31.58
C GLY A 153 25.57 -34.55 -30.09
N GLN A 154 25.92 -35.75 -29.60
CA GLN A 154 26.36 -35.98 -28.20
C GLN A 154 25.42 -35.36 -27.14
N VAL A 155 24.10 -35.42 -27.37
CA VAL A 155 23.09 -34.73 -26.54
C VAL A 155 23.14 -35.12 -25.06
N ASN A 156 23.63 -36.32 -24.75
CA ASN A 156 23.81 -36.81 -23.38
C ASN A 156 24.99 -36.17 -22.63
N ASN A 157 25.86 -35.43 -23.32
CA ASN A 157 27.01 -34.72 -22.73
C ASN A 157 26.66 -33.29 -22.30
N PHE A 158 25.42 -32.84 -22.53
CA PHE A 158 24.97 -31.49 -22.17
C PHE A 158 23.72 -31.52 -21.27
N PRO A 159 23.72 -32.27 -20.15
CA PRO A 159 22.58 -32.24 -19.25
C PRO A 159 22.51 -30.92 -18.48
N SER A 160 21.29 -30.49 -18.13
CA SER A 160 21.08 -29.25 -17.37
C SER A 160 19.98 -29.40 -16.34
N VAL A 161 20.19 -28.79 -15.17
CA VAL A 161 19.22 -28.74 -14.09
C VAL A 161 19.35 -27.40 -13.36
N HIS A 162 18.23 -26.85 -12.92
CA HIS A 162 18.17 -25.62 -12.15
C HIS A 162 17.75 -25.91 -10.71
N PHE A 163 18.30 -25.15 -9.77
CA PHE A 163 17.83 -25.10 -8.38
C PHE A 163 17.17 -23.76 -8.16
N LYS A 164 15.91 -23.77 -7.73
CA LYS A 164 15.10 -22.55 -7.58
C LYS A 164 14.62 -22.41 -6.15
N LYS A 165 14.64 -21.19 -5.62
CA LYS A 165 13.99 -20.83 -4.35
C LYS A 165 12.98 -19.73 -4.63
N ASN A 166 11.76 -19.92 -4.16
CA ASN A 166 10.78 -18.84 -4.15
C ASN A 166 11.10 -17.89 -3.00
N VAL A 167 11.03 -16.60 -3.29
CA VAL A 167 11.34 -15.55 -2.33
C VAL A 167 10.19 -14.56 -2.35
N SER A 168 9.70 -14.22 -1.17
CA SER A 168 8.84 -13.08 -0.92
C SER A 168 9.67 -11.90 -0.39
N MET A 169 9.40 -10.70 -0.91
CA MET A 169 9.90 -9.47 -0.29
C MET A 169 9.14 -9.24 1.04
N PRO A 170 9.83 -8.83 2.11
CA PRO A 170 9.19 -8.64 3.41
C PRO A 170 8.41 -7.32 3.52
N ASP A 171 8.76 -6.32 2.71
CA ASP A 171 8.11 -5.01 2.71
C ASP A 171 7.12 -4.91 1.55
N GLU A 172 5.91 -4.45 1.86
CA GLU A 172 4.95 -3.91 0.90
C GLU A 172 5.58 -2.67 0.24
N MET A 173 5.81 -2.72 -1.08
CA MET A 173 6.35 -1.59 -1.86
C MET A 173 5.23 -0.79 -2.53
N SER A 174 3.99 -0.88 -2.02
CA SER A 174 2.79 -0.30 -2.60
C SER A 174 2.42 1.04 -2.00
#